data_AF-K5BU06-F1
#
_entry.id   AF-K5BU06-F1
#
_cell.length_a   1.000
_cell.length_b   1.000
_cell.length_c   1.000
_cell.angle_alpha   90.00
_cell.angle_beta   90.00
_cell.angle_gamma   90.00
#
_symmetry.space_group_name_H-M   'P 1'
#
loop_
_entity.id
_entity.type
_entity.pdbx_description
1 polymer ?
#
loop_
_entity_poly.entity_id
_entity_poly.type
_entity_poly.pdbx_seq_one_letter_code
_entity_poly.pdbx_strand_id
1 'polypeptide(L)'
;MATYISDDPKLLDELFRKDGEGQLLVGYETGKEKPHAESSYMLYPANPDRQDPVYTFMALFSQQSIKAKYSAFVPNTRLEIYSFPKMTDVPAISGDISKKEYINQVLLPYIREKGLAPLISTNLRNVLFAQSRSDILMISGELPKLTTQQLDELVHFHQKQDELAARYDYNPVYKLPLHAVETSKGILFFSDTKMGREGLKSFYQQLSGNYFWVHGELGPVRQYNVNCLSDDICPLVDACYRKNPQSGKGEYDFDNAVFSKEAFRDRKQWKLAFETDMEPSASEFLRLNEFAGCPASRNNADISKLLYLMENGFKRDIINDPDFGYRNVFQEYVTRIDDCINGQSSGPDLSDVLDDMRWKAKNILLTDFDVRGHRTLERTLNDRSVPFLINGTDAGEAMRQALLEGKWIYCPQISKSMPDLHFLHAEKTCNRVMAYTKSPVNKTVYQEKNGKIIPYVPALKKVSKTKRNNSLKM
;
A
#
# COMPACT_ATOMS: atom_id res chain seq x y z
N MET A 1 -16.41 4.09 -31.81
CA MET A 1 -17.03 5.26 -32.48
C MET A 1 -16.52 6.54 -31.82
N ALA A 2 -15.29 6.98 -32.11
CA ALA A 2 -14.64 8.05 -31.34
C ALA A 2 -13.72 8.91 -32.24
N THR A 3 -14.30 9.63 -33.19
CA THR A 3 -13.50 10.40 -34.18
C THR A 3 -14.08 11.79 -34.51
N TYR A 4 -14.80 12.45 -33.60
CA TYR A 4 -15.52 13.69 -33.95
C TYR A 4 -15.30 14.90 -33.05
N ILE A 5 -14.63 14.77 -31.91
CA ILE A 5 -14.17 15.95 -31.14
C ILE A 5 -12.68 16.06 -31.36
N SER A 6 -12.32 17.02 -32.21
CA SER A 6 -10.93 17.31 -32.54
C SER A 6 -10.48 18.54 -31.76
N ASP A 7 -9.37 18.39 -31.05
CA ASP A 7 -8.66 19.49 -30.40
C ASP A 7 -7.65 20.16 -31.34
N ASP A 8 -7.76 19.89 -32.66
CA ASP A 8 -6.90 20.49 -33.68
C ASP A 8 -7.12 22.01 -33.73
N PRO A 9 -6.10 22.82 -33.39
CA PRO A 9 -6.19 24.27 -33.41
C PRO A 9 -6.64 24.82 -34.77
N LYS A 10 -6.30 24.12 -35.87
CA LYS A 10 -6.67 24.55 -37.23
C LYS A 10 -8.17 24.60 -37.45
N LEU A 11 -8.93 23.69 -36.84
CA LEU A 11 -10.40 23.66 -36.99
C LEU A 11 -11.05 24.84 -36.26
N LEU A 12 -10.50 25.26 -35.13
CA LEU A 12 -10.93 26.47 -34.43
C LEU A 12 -10.58 27.72 -35.25
N ASP A 13 -9.35 27.81 -35.77
CA ASP A 13 -8.91 28.93 -36.60
C ASP A 13 -9.74 29.08 -37.88
N GLU A 14 -10.03 27.97 -38.57
CA GLU A 14 -10.91 27.94 -39.74
C GLU A 14 -12.32 28.40 -39.38
N LEU A 15 -12.86 27.97 -38.23
CA LEU A 15 -14.18 28.38 -37.78
C LEU A 15 -14.24 29.88 -37.50
N PHE A 16 -13.25 30.46 -36.81
CA PHE A 16 -13.20 31.91 -36.55
C PHE A 16 -13.09 32.75 -37.84
N ARG A 17 -12.57 32.18 -38.94
CA ARG A 17 -12.47 32.85 -40.25
C ARG A 17 -13.70 32.63 -41.14
N LYS A 18 -14.64 31.76 -40.74
CA LYS A 18 -15.86 31.48 -41.51
C LYS A 18 -16.75 32.71 -41.53
N ASP A 19 -17.03 33.23 -42.72
CA ASP A 19 -18.01 34.30 -42.89
C ASP A 19 -19.42 33.69 -42.87
N GLY A 20 -20.05 33.70 -41.68
CA GLY A 20 -21.39 33.15 -41.46
C GLY A 20 -21.58 32.55 -40.07
N GLU A 21 -22.71 31.86 -39.89
CA GLU A 21 -23.07 31.25 -38.62
C GLU A 21 -22.11 30.12 -38.22
N GLY A 22 -21.86 30.02 -36.91
CA GLY A 22 -21.10 28.94 -36.31
C GLY A 22 -21.53 28.69 -34.88
N GLN A 23 -21.11 27.56 -34.33
CA GLN A 23 -21.37 27.24 -32.93
C GLN A 23 -20.08 26.82 -32.24
N LEU A 24 -19.95 27.21 -30.98
CA LEU A 24 -18.85 26.81 -30.12
C LEU A 24 -19.39 26.03 -28.93
N LEU A 25 -18.76 24.90 -28.65
CA LEU A 25 -18.88 24.23 -27.38
C LEU A 25 -17.81 24.80 -26.44
N VAL A 26 -18.26 25.39 -25.33
CA VAL A 26 -17.44 25.99 -24.30
C VAL A 26 -17.61 25.21 -22.99
N GLY A 27 -16.50 24.76 -22.42
CA GLY A 27 -16.43 24.20 -21.07
C GLY A 27 -15.67 25.12 -20.13
N TYR A 28 -16.22 25.41 -18.95
CA TYR A 28 -15.57 26.29 -17.97
C TYR A 28 -16.06 25.98 -16.55
N GLU A 29 -15.20 26.19 -15.55
CA GLU A 29 -15.61 26.02 -14.15
C GLU A 29 -16.46 27.17 -13.64
N THR A 30 -17.45 26.84 -12.80
CA THR A 30 -18.34 27.82 -12.17
C THR A 30 -17.90 28.13 -10.74
N GLY A 31 -17.74 29.42 -10.42
CA GLY A 31 -17.32 29.93 -9.11
C GLY A 31 -16.03 30.73 -9.18
N LYS A 32 -16.05 32.00 -8.78
CA LYS A 32 -14.89 32.91 -8.92
C LYS A 32 -13.79 32.72 -7.87
N GLU A 33 -14.08 32.00 -6.78
CA GLU A 33 -13.25 32.03 -5.56
C GLU A 33 -12.27 30.85 -5.44
N LYS A 34 -12.35 29.85 -6.32
CA LYS A 34 -11.55 28.62 -6.24
C LYS A 34 -10.51 28.56 -7.37
N PRO A 35 -9.31 28.01 -7.13
CA PRO A 35 -8.38 27.69 -8.21
C PRO A 35 -9.04 26.67 -9.14
N HIS A 36 -8.89 26.85 -10.45
CA HIS A 36 -9.45 25.95 -11.46
C HIS A 36 -8.35 25.36 -12.32
N ALA A 37 -8.41 24.06 -12.55
CA ALA A 37 -7.49 23.37 -13.44
C ALA A 37 -7.71 23.78 -14.90
N GLU A 38 -6.62 23.93 -15.66
CA GLU A 38 -6.67 24.17 -17.12
C GLU A 38 -7.46 23.06 -17.84
N SER A 39 -7.41 21.82 -17.34
CA SER A 39 -8.12 20.67 -17.91
C SER A 39 -9.64 20.81 -17.92
N SER A 40 -10.21 21.69 -17.11
CA SER A 40 -11.64 21.99 -17.06
C SER A 40 -12.09 23.00 -18.12
N TYR A 41 -11.17 23.71 -18.77
CA TYR A 41 -11.46 24.71 -19.79
C TYR A 41 -11.35 24.13 -21.20
N MET A 42 -12.46 24.16 -21.91
CA MET A 42 -12.64 23.47 -23.18
C MET A 42 -13.23 24.42 -24.21
N LEU A 43 -12.73 24.33 -25.43
CA LEU A 43 -13.23 25.10 -26.56
C LEU A 43 -13.16 24.21 -27.80
N TYR A 44 -14.32 23.89 -28.36
CA TYR A 44 -14.43 23.03 -29.54
C TYR A 44 -15.42 23.63 -30.56
N PRO A 45 -15.15 23.49 -31.86
CA PRO A 45 -16.14 23.83 -32.88
C PRO A 45 -17.31 22.84 -32.81
N ALA A 46 -18.54 23.34 -32.78
CA ALA A 46 -19.75 22.55 -33.00
C ALA A 46 -20.28 22.92 -34.38
N ASN A 47 -20.04 22.09 -35.40
CA ASN A 47 -20.33 22.47 -36.78
C ASN A 47 -21.83 22.32 -37.11
N PRO A 48 -22.56 23.40 -37.38
CA PRO A 48 -23.99 23.33 -37.68
C PRO A 48 -24.29 22.62 -39.02
N ASP A 49 -23.36 22.64 -39.98
CA ASP A 49 -23.58 22.12 -41.34
C ASP A 49 -23.29 20.62 -41.49
N ARG A 50 -22.70 19.99 -40.46
CA ARG A 50 -22.28 18.57 -40.50
C ARG A 50 -22.89 17.69 -39.41
N GLN A 51 -23.33 18.25 -38.28
CA GLN A 51 -23.80 17.48 -37.13
C GLN A 51 -24.88 18.21 -36.33
N ASP A 52 -25.83 17.43 -35.79
CA ASP A 52 -26.74 17.89 -34.74
C ASP A 52 -25.92 18.38 -33.52
N PRO A 53 -26.08 19.63 -33.06
CA PRO A 53 -25.37 20.16 -31.89
C PRO A 53 -25.52 19.27 -30.64
N VAL A 54 -26.66 18.58 -30.53
CA VAL A 54 -26.91 17.59 -29.47
C VAL A 54 -25.94 16.41 -29.56
N TYR A 55 -25.62 15.94 -30.76
CA TYR A 55 -24.70 14.80 -30.94
C TYR A 55 -23.27 15.16 -30.53
N THR A 56 -22.78 16.33 -30.96
CA THR A 56 -21.45 16.85 -30.57
C THR A 56 -21.36 17.04 -29.05
N PHE A 57 -22.41 17.58 -28.45
CA PHE A 57 -22.54 17.70 -27.00
C PHE A 57 -22.46 16.34 -26.30
N MET A 58 -23.23 15.35 -26.76
CA MET A 58 -23.27 14.01 -26.16
C MET A 58 -21.92 13.28 -26.30
N ALA A 59 -21.21 13.47 -27.41
CA ALA A 59 -19.86 12.94 -27.58
C ALA A 59 -18.88 13.53 -26.55
N LEU A 60 -18.92 14.85 -26.33
CA LEU A 60 -18.02 15.50 -25.36
C LEU A 60 -18.40 15.07 -23.96
N PHE A 61 -19.70 15.09 -23.67
CA PHE A 61 -20.22 14.67 -22.40
C PHE A 61 -19.79 13.24 -22.06
N SER A 62 -19.88 12.30 -23.01
CA SER A 62 -19.36 10.93 -22.85
C SER A 62 -17.86 10.92 -22.54
N GLN A 63 -17.05 11.70 -23.28
CA GLN A 63 -15.62 11.82 -23.04
C GLN A 63 -15.30 12.38 -21.65
N GLN A 64 -16.01 13.42 -21.20
CA GLN A 64 -15.82 14.03 -19.88
C GLN A 64 -16.33 13.14 -18.76
N SER A 65 -17.38 12.36 -18.98
CA SER A 65 -17.87 11.36 -18.03
C SER A 65 -16.84 10.26 -17.80
N ILE A 66 -16.20 9.77 -18.88
CA ILE A 66 -15.10 8.80 -18.79
C ILE A 66 -13.92 9.40 -18.03
N LYS A 67 -13.51 10.65 -18.34
CA LYS A 67 -12.43 11.33 -17.62
C LYS A 67 -12.75 11.49 -16.12
N ALA A 68 -13.97 11.90 -15.80
CA ALA A 68 -14.43 12.10 -14.43
C ALA A 68 -14.41 10.79 -13.61
N LYS A 69 -14.69 9.66 -14.24
CA LYS A 69 -14.61 8.33 -13.61
C LYS A 69 -13.20 8.00 -13.09
N TYR A 70 -12.17 8.46 -13.81
CA TYR A 70 -10.77 8.27 -13.46
C TYR A 70 -10.15 9.50 -12.79
N SER A 71 -10.97 10.44 -12.32
CA SER A 71 -10.51 11.66 -11.66
C SER A 71 -10.60 11.53 -10.14
N ALA A 72 -9.77 12.29 -9.44
CA ALA A 72 -9.78 12.39 -7.98
C ALA A 72 -11.08 13.01 -7.44
N PHE A 73 -11.70 13.86 -8.26
CA PHE A 73 -13.03 14.43 -8.04
C PHE A 73 -13.66 14.82 -9.38
N VAL A 74 -14.97 15.01 -9.39
CA VAL A 74 -15.70 15.56 -10.53
C VAL A 74 -15.60 17.08 -10.51
N PRO A 75 -14.97 17.73 -11.50
CA PRO A 75 -14.84 19.19 -11.52
C PRO A 75 -16.21 19.87 -11.71
N ASN A 76 -16.35 21.09 -11.21
CA ASN A 76 -17.60 21.85 -11.29
C ASN A 76 -17.75 22.56 -12.66
N THR A 77 -17.57 21.78 -13.72
CA THR A 77 -17.49 22.26 -15.10
C THR A 77 -18.87 22.41 -15.70
N ARG A 78 -19.16 23.61 -16.17
CA ARG A 78 -20.31 23.93 -17.01
C ARG A 78 -19.93 23.68 -18.46
N LEU A 79 -20.77 22.95 -19.17
CA LEU A 79 -20.62 22.62 -20.59
C LEU A 79 -21.77 23.26 -21.35
N GLU A 80 -21.45 24.13 -22.29
CA GLU A 80 -22.42 24.95 -23.01
C GLU A 80 -22.14 24.98 -24.50
N ILE A 81 -23.20 25.06 -25.31
CA ILE A 81 -23.09 25.34 -26.74
C ILE A 81 -23.69 26.71 -27.02
N TYR A 82 -22.92 27.58 -27.66
CA TYR A 82 -23.36 28.90 -28.10
C TYR A 82 -23.44 28.93 -29.62
N SER A 83 -24.49 29.55 -30.15
CA SER A 83 -24.60 29.88 -31.57
C SER A 83 -24.26 31.35 -31.79
N PHE A 84 -23.39 31.58 -32.76
CA PHE A 84 -22.93 32.90 -33.15
C PHE A 84 -23.45 33.19 -34.57
N PRO A 85 -24.19 34.29 -34.78
CA PRO A 85 -24.69 34.65 -36.10
C PRO A 85 -23.58 34.87 -37.14
N LYS A 86 -22.41 35.33 -36.68
CA LYS A 86 -21.26 35.62 -37.52
C LYS A 86 -19.97 35.30 -36.77
N MET A 87 -19.26 34.25 -37.19
CA MET A 87 -18.03 33.81 -36.51
C MET A 87 -16.89 34.83 -36.60
N THR A 88 -16.82 35.60 -37.68
CA THR A 88 -15.81 36.67 -37.85
C THR A 88 -15.97 37.83 -36.87
N ASP A 89 -17.12 37.95 -36.19
CA ASP A 89 -17.34 38.94 -35.11
C ASP A 89 -16.92 38.39 -33.73
N VAL A 90 -16.66 37.09 -33.60
CA VAL A 90 -16.24 36.46 -32.35
C VAL A 90 -14.74 36.69 -32.17
N PRO A 91 -14.29 37.24 -31.02
CA PRO A 91 -12.86 37.43 -30.79
C PRO A 91 -12.13 36.10 -30.88
N ALA A 92 -11.21 35.94 -31.84
CA ALA A 92 -10.48 34.68 -32.00
C ALA A 92 -9.48 34.49 -30.85
N ILE A 93 -9.19 33.23 -30.52
CA ILE A 93 -8.08 32.91 -29.62
C ILE A 93 -6.76 33.27 -30.32
N SER A 94 -5.95 34.14 -29.70
CA SER A 94 -4.72 34.65 -30.30
C SER A 94 -3.49 34.07 -29.60
N GLY A 95 -2.53 33.55 -30.37
CA GLY A 95 -1.17 33.25 -29.89
C GLY A 95 -1.09 32.47 -28.57
N ASP A 96 -0.21 32.92 -27.68
CA ASP A 96 0.19 32.24 -26.44
C ASP A 96 -0.86 32.24 -25.30
N ILE A 97 -2.07 32.77 -25.52
CA ILE A 97 -3.11 32.84 -24.49
C ILE A 97 -3.68 31.44 -24.20
N SER A 98 -3.77 31.04 -22.93
CA SER A 98 -4.35 29.74 -22.56
C SER A 98 -5.86 29.71 -22.81
N LYS A 99 -6.44 28.51 -23.01
CA LYS A 99 -7.90 28.36 -23.15
C LYS A 99 -8.64 28.92 -21.95
N LYS A 100 -8.13 28.70 -20.74
CA LYS A 100 -8.70 29.27 -19.51
C LYS A 100 -8.72 30.79 -19.53
N GLU A 101 -7.61 31.41 -19.92
CA GLU A 101 -7.50 32.87 -19.97
C GLU A 101 -8.44 33.45 -21.04
N TYR A 102 -8.40 32.91 -22.25
CA TYR A 102 -9.27 33.31 -23.34
C TYR A 102 -10.76 33.15 -22.98
N ILE A 103 -11.18 32.01 -22.44
CA ILE A 103 -12.58 31.77 -22.09
C ILE A 103 -13.04 32.75 -21.00
N ASN A 104 -12.27 32.94 -19.94
CA ASN A 104 -12.69 33.76 -18.81
C ASN A 104 -12.61 35.27 -19.09
N GLN A 105 -11.56 35.72 -19.78
CA GLN A 105 -11.27 37.15 -19.95
C GLN A 105 -11.77 37.72 -21.28
N VAL A 106 -12.03 36.87 -22.29
CA VAL A 106 -12.41 37.32 -23.64
C VAL A 106 -13.79 36.78 -24.05
N LEU A 107 -13.93 35.46 -24.16
CA LEU A 107 -15.13 34.84 -24.74
C LEU A 107 -16.38 35.01 -23.87
N LEU A 108 -16.32 34.67 -22.58
CA LEU A 108 -17.48 34.80 -21.68
C LEU A 108 -17.91 36.26 -21.46
N PRO A 109 -17.01 37.25 -21.34
CA PRO A 109 -17.38 38.66 -21.39
C PRO A 109 -18.09 39.06 -22.70
N TYR A 110 -17.56 38.64 -23.85
CA TYR A 110 -18.18 38.92 -25.15
C TYR A 110 -19.59 38.33 -25.28
N ILE A 111 -19.77 37.06 -24.89
CA ILE A 111 -21.08 36.38 -24.87
C ILE A 111 -22.09 37.17 -24.03
N ARG A 112 -21.68 37.67 -22.86
CA ARG A 112 -22.52 38.48 -21.97
C ARG A 112 -22.86 39.84 -22.57
N GLU A 113 -21.89 40.51 -23.19
CA GLU A 113 -22.10 41.80 -23.87
C GLU A 113 -23.10 41.68 -25.03
N LYS A 114 -23.01 40.59 -25.80
CA LYS A 114 -23.91 40.29 -26.92
C LYS A 114 -25.25 39.68 -26.49
N GLY A 115 -25.45 39.40 -25.21
CA GLY A 115 -26.69 38.82 -24.69
C GLY A 115 -27.01 37.42 -25.25
N LEU A 116 -25.98 36.63 -25.61
CA LEU A 116 -26.17 35.32 -26.22
C LEU A 116 -26.57 34.29 -25.16
N ALA A 117 -27.67 33.58 -25.39
CA ALA A 117 -28.08 32.45 -24.57
C ALA A 117 -27.49 31.14 -25.13
N PRO A 118 -27.08 30.20 -24.26
CA PRO A 118 -26.62 28.89 -24.72
C PRO A 118 -27.79 28.08 -25.29
N LEU A 119 -27.55 27.39 -26.41
CA LEU A 119 -28.48 26.41 -26.99
C LEU A 119 -28.65 25.18 -26.08
N ILE A 120 -27.56 24.76 -25.45
CA ILE A 120 -27.51 23.65 -24.49
C ILE A 120 -26.66 24.11 -23.32
N SER A 121 -27.09 23.86 -22.09
CA SER A 121 -26.34 24.20 -20.88
C SER A 121 -26.49 23.11 -19.82
N THR A 122 -25.39 22.51 -19.40
CA THR A 122 -25.38 21.54 -18.30
C THR A 122 -24.18 21.70 -17.39
N ASN A 123 -24.24 21.07 -16.22
CA ASN A 123 -23.13 20.95 -15.29
C ASN A 123 -22.72 19.47 -15.15
N LEU A 124 -21.43 19.19 -15.29
CA LEU A 124 -20.88 17.83 -15.29
C LEU A 124 -21.23 17.05 -14.01
N ARG A 125 -21.16 17.70 -12.84
CA ARG A 125 -21.52 17.08 -11.54
C ARG A 125 -22.99 16.68 -11.50
N ASN A 126 -23.87 17.56 -11.96
CA ASN A 126 -25.31 17.30 -11.93
C ASN A 126 -25.68 16.11 -12.81
N VAL A 127 -25.10 16.04 -14.01
CA VAL A 127 -25.40 14.93 -14.92
C VAL A 127 -24.80 13.62 -14.40
N LEU A 128 -23.58 13.62 -13.89
CA LEU A 128 -22.98 12.40 -13.33
C LEU A 128 -23.72 11.91 -12.07
N PHE A 129 -24.19 12.82 -11.22
CA PHE A 129 -25.09 12.48 -10.12
C PHE A 129 -26.37 11.82 -10.64
N ALA A 130 -27.02 12.41 -11.64
CA ALA A 130 -28.23 11.86 -12.25
C ALA A 130 -27.98 10.47 -12.86
N GLN A 131 -26.85 10.28 -13.56
CA GLN A 131 -26.48 8.99 -14.16
C GLN A 131 -26.16 7.91 -13.13
N SER A 132 -25.64 8.27 -11.95
CA SER A 132 -25.39 7.32 -10.86
C SER A 132 -26.68 6.75 -10.26
N ARG A 133 -27.85 7.25 -10.68
CA ARG A 133 -29.16 6.98 -10.11
C ARG A 133 -30.13 6.46 -11.16
N SER A 134 -30.78 5.35 -10.87
CA SER A 134 -31.77 4.75 -11.78
C SER A 134 -33.13 5.44 -11.74
N ASP A 135 -33.40 6.26 -10.72
CA ASP A 135 -34.67 6.96 -10.48
C ASP A 135 -34.71 8.40 -11.04
N ILE A 136 -33.66 8.85 -11.73
CA ILE A 136 -33.59 10.17 -12.37
C ILE A 136 -33.64 10.02 -13.89
N LEU A 137 -34.69 10.57 -14.51
CA LEU A 137 -34.82 10.62 -15.96
C LEU A 137 -34.09 11.84 -16.52
N MET A 138 -33.07 11.58 -17.34
CA MET A 138 -32.38 12.61 -18.11
C MET A 138 -33.03 12.75 -19.49
N ILE A 139 -33.69 13.89 -19.74
CA ILE A 139 -34.17 14.27 -21.07
C ILE A 139 -33.05 15.09 -21.73
N SER A 140 -32.72 14.77 -22.99
CA SER A 140 -31.62 15.41 -23.71
C SER A 140 -31.74 16.93 -23.70
N GLY A 141 -30.71 17.62 -23.20
CA GLY A 141 -30.66 19.08 -23.16
C GLY A 141 -31.44 19.76 -22.03
N GLU A 142 -32.21 19.01 -21.22
CA GLU A 142 -32.93 19.56 -20.07
C GLU A 142 -32.28 19.17 -18.73
N LEU A 143 -32.36 20.07 -17.75
CA LEU A 143 -32.00 19.74 -16.38
C LEU A 143 -32.98 18.70 -15.82
N PRO A 144 -32.51 17.64 -15.14
CA PRO A 144 -33.40 16.66 -14.56
C PRO A 144 -34.29 17.32 -13.51
N LYS A 145 -35.60 17.04 -13.55
CA LYS A 145 -36.53 17.48 -12.51
C LYS A 145 -36.30 16.63 -11.26
N LEU A 146 -35.71 17.24 -10.24
CA LEU A 146 -35.39 16.58 -8.98
C LEU A 146 -36.50 16.82 -7.94
N THR A 147 -36.81 15.78 -7.16
CA THR A 147 -37.57 15.91 -5.92
C THR A 147 -36.74 16.65 -4.85
N THR A 148 -37.38 17.11 -3.77
CA THR A 148 -36.67 17.75 -2.64
C THR A 148 -35.58 16.85 -2.07
N GLN A 149 -35.86 15.55 -1.88
CA GLN A 149 -34.86 14.60 -1.38
C GLN A 149 -33.67 14.47 -2.33
N GLN A 150 -33.92 14.32 -3.64
CA GLN A 150 -32.84 14.22 -4.64
C GLN A 150 -32.02 15.52 -4.73
N LEU A 151 -32.64 16.67 -4.44
CA LEU A 151 -31.93 17.94 -4.37
C LEU A 151 -30.98 17.99 -3.16
N ASP A 152 -31.43 17.53 -1.99
CA ASP A 152 -30.58 17.45 -0.79
C ASP A 152 -29.38 16.51 -1.00
N GLU A 153 -29.62 15.36 -1.63
CA GLU A 153 -28.57 14.40 -1.99
C GLU A 153 -27.59 14.98 -3.03
N LEU A 154 -28.08 15.75 -4.01
CA LEU A 154 -27.23 16.46 -4.96
C LEU A 154 -26.34 17.50 -4.25
N VAL A 155 -26.90 18.26 -3.30
CA VAL A 155 -26.14 19.21 -2.49
C VAL A 155 -25.02 18.49 -1.72
N HIS A 156 -25.34 17.36 -1.09
CA HIS A 156 -24.33 16.55 -0.40
C HIS A 156 -23.25 16.01 -1.34
N PHE A 157 -23.64 15.56 -2.54
CA PHE A 157 -22.70 15.14 -3.57
C PHE A 157 -21.73 16.28 -3.96
N HIS A 158 -22.25 17.49 -4.20
CA HIS A 158 -21.41 18.66 -4.50
C HIS A 158 -20.45 19.00 -3.37
N GLN A 159 -20.90 18.97 -2.11
CA GLN A 159 -20.06 19.19 -0.93
C GLN A 159 -18.91 18.18 -0.88
N LYS A 160 -19.20 16.89 -1.09
CA LYS A 160 -18.19 15.84 -1.14
C LYS A 160 -17.16 16.05 -2.26
N GLN A 161 -17.61 16.47 -3.45
CA GLN A 161 -16.70 16.79 -4.56
C GLN A 161 -15.85 18.03 -4.27
N ASP A 162 -16.38 19.03 -3.57
CA ASP A 162 -15.63 20.22 -3.16
C ASP A 162 -14.58 19.91 -2.09
N GLU A 163 -14.90 19.04 -1.14
CA GLU A 163 -13.93 18.54 -0.16
C GLU A 163 -12.80 17.76 -0.82
N LEU A 164 -13.11 16.96 -1.85
CA LEU A 164 -12.09 16.27 -2.65
C LEU A 164 -11.28 17.27 -3.48
N ALA A 165 -11.93 18.25 -4.11
CA ALA A 165 -11.23 19.29 -4.87
C ALA A 165 -10.20 20.02 -4.02
N ALA A 166 -10.57 20.44 -2.81
CA ALA A 166 -9.64 21.07 -1.87
C ALA A 166 -8.50 20.14 -1.43
N ARG A 167 -8.75 18.82 -1.36
CA ARG A 167 -7.73 17.82 -1.01
C ARG A 167 -6.68 17.62 -2.11
N TYR A 168 -7.08 17.75 -3.37
CA TYR A 168 -6.23 17.52 -4.54
C TYR A 168 -5.79 18.84 -5.21
N ASP A 169 -5.69 19.93 -4.44
CA ASP A 169 -5.27 21.26 -4.91
C ASP A 169 -6.04 21.72 -6.17
N TYR A 170 -7.32 21.36 -6.24
CA TYR A 170 -8.25 21.64 -7.34
C TYR A 170 -7.80 21.11 -8.71
N ASN A 171 -6.96 20.08 -8.73
CA ASN A 171 -6.62 19.33 -9.94
C ASN A 171 -7.36 17.97 -9.95
N PRO A 172 -8.34 17.77 -10.84
CA PRO A 172 -9.11 16.53 -10.87
C PRO A 172 -8.28 15.34 -11.37
N VAL A 173 -7.16 15.57 -12.05
CA VAL A 173 -6.36 14.50 -12.66
C VAL A 173 -5.38 13.94 -11.62
N TYR A 174 -5.44 12.62 -11.37
CA TYR A 174 -4.41 11.95 -10.60
C TYR A 174 -3.05 12.11 -11.28
N LYS A 175 -2.06 12.52 -10.50
CA LYS A 175 -0.68 12.53 -10.97
C LYS A 175 -0.14 11.11 -10.97
N LEU A 176 0.23 10.62 -12.15
CA LEU A 176 0.85 9.31 -12.36
C LEU A 176 2.38 9.41 -12.29
N PRO A 177 3.09 8.32 -11.93
CA PRO A 177 2.55 7.01 -11.56
C PRO A 177 1.83 7.03 -10.20
N LEU A 178 0.88 6.11 -10.01
CA LEU A 178 0.46 5.73 -8.66
C LEU A 178 1.50 4.80 -8.05
N HIS A 179 1.62 4.82 -6.72
CA HIS A 179 2.43 3.89 -5.95
C HIS A 179 1.51 2.85 -5.30
N ALA A 180 1.58 1.61 -5.77
CA ALA A 180 0.86 0.49 -5.17
C ALA A 180 1.80 -0.25 -4.21
N VAL A 181 1.43 -0.35 -2.93
CA VAL A 181 2.22 -1.06 -1.91
C VAL A 181 1.48 -2.32 -1.49
N GLU A 182 2.05 -3.47 -1.81
CA GLU A 182 1.58 -4.80 -1.40
C GLU A 182 2.23 -5.23 -0.09
N THR A 183 1.42 -5.79 0.80
CA THR A 183 1.79 -6.33 2.11
C THR A 183 1.02 -7.63 2.37
N SER A 184 1.23 -8.30 3.51
CA SER A 184 0.39 -9.46 3.89
C SER A 184 -1.09 -9.10 4.12
N LYS A 185 -1.39 -7.82 4.38
CA LYS A 185 -2.76 -7.32 4.61
C LYS A 185 -3.53 -7.04 3.32
N GLY A 186 -2.82 -6.85 2.21
CA GLY A 186 -3.36 -6.47 0.91
C GLY A 186 -2.56 -5.33 0.28
N ILE A 187 -3.20 -4.58 -0.62
CA ILE A 187 -2.58 -3.51 -1.41
C ILE A 187 -3.17 -2.15 -1.05
N LEU A 188 -2.30 -1.15 -0.87
CA LEU A 188 -2.64 0.27 -0.77
C LEU A 188 -2.21 1.02 -2.04
N PHE A 189 -2.95 2.06 -2.42
CA PHE A 189 -2.63 2.91 -3.55
C PHE A 189 -2.43 4.35 -3.10
N PHE A 190 -1.32 4.95 -3.51
CA PHE A 190 -0.99 6.34 -3.23
C PHE A 190 -0.78 7.09 -4.55
N SER A 191 -1.36 8.29 -4.68
CA SER A 191 -1.09 9.14 -5.84
C SER A 191 0.27 9.84 -5.73
N ASP A 192 0.84 10.32 -6.85
CA ASP A 192 2.04 11.18 -6.82
C ASP A 192 1.72 12.64 -6.48
N THR A 193 0.51 12.91 -5.98
CA THR A 193 0.15 14.22 -5.43
C THR A 193 0.82 14.40 -4.06
N LYS A 194 0.80 15.64 -3.53
CA LYS A 194 1.36 15.92 -2.19
C LYS A 194 0.74 15.02 -1.12
N MET A 195 -0.58 14.86 -1.14
CA MET A 195 -1.33 14.00 -0.22
C MET A 195 -0.89 12.54 -0.30
N GLY A 196 -0.84 11.97 -1.51
CA GLY A 196 -0.46 10.57 -1.69
C GLY A 196 0.99 10.31 -1.30
N ARG A 197 1.91 11.24 -1.63
CA ARG A 197 3.33 11.18 -1.23
C ARG A 197 3.52 11.25 0.29
N GLU A 198 2.79 12.12 0.97
CA GLU A 198 2.79 12.20 2.43
C GLU A 198 2.22 10.93 3.07
N GLY A 199 1.20 10.32 2.46
CA GLY A 199 0.64 9.03 2.88
C GLY A 199 1.62 7.88 2.71
N LEU A 200 2.28 7.80 1.56
CA LEU A 200 3.31 6.80 1.28
C LEU A 200 4.48 6.92 2.25
N LYS A 201 4.92 8.15 2.53
CA LYS A 201 5.96 8.41 3.55
C LYS A 201 5.50 7.97 4.94
N SER A 202 4.27 8.29 5.33
CA SER A 202 3.70 7.90 6.63
C SER A 202 3.62 6.38 6.76
N PHE A 203 3.24 5.67 5.69
CA PHE A 203 3.23 4.22 5.63
C PHE A 203 4.63 3.65 5.88
N TYR A 204 5.65 4.11 5.15
CA TYR A 204 7.01 3.61 5.31
C TYR A 204 7.62 3.97 6.66
N GLN A 205 7.27 5.13 7.23
CA GLN A 205 7.68 5.50 8.57
C GLN A 205 7.10 4.54 9.63
N GLN A 206 5.82 4.17 9.51
CA GLN A 206 5.21 3.18 10.40
C GLN A 206 5.78 1.78 10.18
N LEU A 207 6.04 1.38 8.93
CA LEU A 207 6.64 0.09 8.61
C LEU A 207 8.06 -0.03 9.18
N SER A 208 8.90 1.00 8.98
CA SER A 208 10.25 1.06 9.53
C SER A 208 10.25 1.13 11.07
N GLY A 209 9.35 1.93 11.66
CA GLY A 209 9.20 2.04 13.11
C GLY A 209 8.84 0.71 13.78
N ASN A 210 7.99 -0.09 13.12
CA ASN A 210 7.56 -1.40 13.61
C ASN A 210 8.36 -2.57 13.01
N TYR A 211 9.47 -2.32 12.31
CA TYR A 211 10.16 -3.33 11.53
C TYR A 211 10.62 -4.54 12.35
N PHE A 212 11.14 -4.30 13.55
CA PHE A 212 11.61 -5.36 14.45
C PHE A 212 10.54 -5.81 15.46
N TRP A 213 9.36 -5.18 15.42
CA TRP A 213 8.29 -5.48 16.36
C TRP A 213 7.69 -6.86 16.09
N VAL A 214 7.32 -7.55 17.16
CA VAL A 214 6.80 -8.93 17.13
C VAL A 214 5.56 -9.09 16.24
N HIS A 215 4.71 -8.06 16.20
CA HIS A 215 3.49 -8.03 15.37
C HIS A 215 3.65 -7.15 14.13
N GLY A 216 4.90 -6.85 13.75
CA GLY A 216 5.22 -6.15 12.51
C GLY A 216 4.83 -6.97 11.27
N GLU A 217 5.06 -6.38 10.10
CA GLU A 217 4.78 -7.02 8.82
C GLU A 217 5.65 -8.28 8.62
N LEU A 218 5.01 -9.45 8.54
CA LEU A 218 5.68 -10.76 8.46
C LEU A 218 5.87 -11.22 7.01
N GLY A 219 5.10 -10.66 6.08
CA GLY A 219 5.17 -11.01 4.66
C GLY A 219 6.07 -10.05 3.87
N PRO A 220 6.40 -10.41 2.62
CA PRO A 220 7.13 -9.52 1.74
C PRO A 220 6.36 -8.24 1.49
N VAL A 221 7.07 -7.13 1.42
CA VAL A 221 6.55 -5.81 1.04
C VAL A 221 7.06 -5.47 -0.34
N ARG A 222 6.14 -5.10 -1.25
CA ARG A 222 6.48 -4.72 -2.62
C ARG A 222 5.85 -3.38 -2.98
N GLN A 223 6.64 -2.48 -3.55
CA GLN A 223 6.12 -1.27 -4.16
C GLN A 223 6.15 -1.39 -5.67
N TYR A 224 5.07 -1.00 -6.32
CA TYR A 224 4.95 -0.91 -7.77
C TYR A 224 4.61 0.51 -8.21
N ASN A 225 5.14 0.90 -9.37
CA ASN A 225 4.71 2.08 -10.10
C ASN A 225 3.63 1.67 -11.11
N VAL A 226 2.44 2.25 -10.96
CA VAL A 226 1.27 1.98 -11.79
C VAL A 226 0.98 3.19 -12.67
N ASN A 227 1.11 3.03 -13.98
CA ASN A 227 0.95 4.11 -14.97
C ASN A 227 -0.43 4.10 -15.66
N CYS A 228 -1.38 3.36 -15.12
CA CYS A 228 -2.74 3.26 -15.63
C CYS A 228 -3.75 3.36 -14.50
N LEU A 229 -4.91 3.92 -14.82
CA LEU A 229 -6.06 3.95 -13.93
C LEU A 229 -7.08 2.92 -14.42
N SER A 230 -7.79 2.30 -13.49
CA SER A 230 -8.89 1.37 -13.79
C SER A 230 -10.01 1.57 -12.78
N ASP A 231 -11.18 1.02 -13.12
CA ASP A 231 -12.39 1.12 -12.29
C ASP A 231 -12.17 0.53 -10.88
N ASP A 232 -11.34 -0.50 -10.77
CA ASP A 232 -11.03 -1.19 -9.52
C ASP A 232 -9.99 -0.40 -8.69
N ILE A 233 -9.12 0.40 -9.33
CA ILE A 233 -8.04 1.13 -8.65
C ILE A 233 -8.51 2.49 -8.15
N CYS A 234 -9.25 3.25 -8.96
CA CYS A 234 -9.61 4.64 -8.64
C CYS A 234 -10.29 4.85 -7.28
N PRO A 235 -11.20 3.96 -6.82
CA PRO A 235 -11.80 4.08 -5.49
C PRO A 235 -10.83 3.87 -4.33
N LEU A 236 -9.67 3.26 -4.58
CA LEU A 236 -8.67 2.87 -3.58
C LEU A 236 -7.54 3.89 -3.44
N VAL A 237 -7.40 4.81 -4.39
CA VAL A 237 -6.32 5.81 -4.40
C VAL A 237 -6.48 6.75 -3.21
N ASP A 238 -5.42 6.85 -2.41
CA ASP A 238 -5.34 7.67 -1.20
C ASP A 238 -6.44 7.36 -0.17
N ALA A 239 -7.05 6.17 -0.22
CA ALA A 239 -8.15 5.76 0.67
C ALA A 239 -7.77 5.70 2.16
N CYS A 240 -6.46 5.64 2.46
CA CYS A 240 -5.95 5.72 3.83
C CYS A 240 -6.07 7.13 4.45
N TYR A 241 -6.24 8.18 3.65
CA TYR A 241 -6.35 9.54 4.15
C TYR A 241 -7.72 9.80 4.80
N ARG A 242 -7.71 10.36 6.02
CA ARG A 242 -8.90 10.83 6.73
C ARG A 242 -8.65 12.21 7.33
N LYS A 243 -9.70 13.03 7.41
CA LYS A 243 -9.66 14.25 8.24
C LYS A 243 -10.12 13.90 9.64
N ASN A 244 -9.32 14.26 10.63
CA ASN A 244 -9.71 14.15 12.02
C ASN A 244 -10.86 15.16 12.31
N PRO A 245 -12.04 14.70 12.75
CA PRO A 245 -13.18 15.58 12.98
C PRO A 245 -12.96 16.64 14.07
N GLN A 246 -12.05 16.37 15.01
CA GLN A 246 -11.80 17.25 16.16
C GLN A 246 -10.71 18.28 15.86
N SER A 247 -9.63 17.87 15.19
CA SER A 247 -8.48 18.74 14.93
C SER A 247 -8.50 19.39 13.55
N GLY A 248 -9.32 18.86 12.62
CA GLY A 248 -9.35 19.26 11.21
C GLY A 248 -8.09 18.87 10.43
N LYS A 249 -7.11 18.23 11.07
CA LYS A 249 -5.86 17.80 10.43
C LYS A 249 -6.05 16.51 9.64
N GLY A 250 -5.30 16.39 8.55
CA GLY A 250 -5.21 15.16 7.78
C GLY A 250 -4.38 14.12 8.52
N GLU A 251 -4.89 12.89 8.57
CA GLU A 251 -4.24 11.73 9.18
C GLU A 251 -4.33 10.55 8.21
N TYR A 252 -3.40 9.60 8.35
CA TYR A 252 -3.35 8.39 7.54
C TYR A 252 -3.64 7.18 8.41
N ASP A 253 -4.68 6.43 8.03
CA ASP A 253 -5.10 5.22 8.72
C ASP A 253 -4.75 3.99 7.88
N PHE A 254 -3.97 3.09 8.48
CA PHE A 254 -3.51 1.83 7.90
C PHE A 254 -4.16 0.61 8.58
N ASP A 255 -5.41 0.76 9.00
CA ASP A 255 -6.26 -0.35 9.43
C ASP A 255 -6.48 -1.37 8.30
N ASN A 256 -6.67 -2.63 8.67
CA ASN A 256 -6.86 -3.72 7.70
C ASN A 256 -8.04 -3.49 6.72
N ALA A 257 -8.99 -2.62 7.06
CA ALA A 257 -10.14 -2.30 6.22
C ALA A 257 -9.79 -1.48 4.97
N VAL A 258 -8.69 -0.71 4.99
CA VAL A 258 -8.30 0.13 3.83
C VAL A 258 -7.48 -0.64 2.79
N PHE A 259 -6.99 -1.83 3.12
CA PHE A 259 -6.22 -2.66 2.22
C PHE A 259 -7.14 -3.39 1.24
N SER A 260 -6.90 -3.23 -0.06
CA SER A 260 -7.58 -4.04 -1.05
C SER A 260 -7.00 -5.45 -1.08
N LYS A 261 -7.88 -6.45 -1.05
CA LYS A 261 -7.55 -7.86 -1.21
C LYS A 261 -7.89 -8.38 -2.61
N GLU A 262 -8.24 -7.47 -3.50
CA GLU A 262 -8.69 -7.81 -4.85
C GLU A 262 -7.52 -8.23 -5.74
N ALA A 263 -7.85 -9.09 -6.71
CA ALA A 263 -6.91 -9.48 -7.75
C ALA A 263 -7.02 -8.50 -8.92
N PHE A 264 -5.98 -7.69 -9.13
CA PHE A 264 -5.95 -6.71 -10.22
C PHE A 264 -5.53 -7.38 -11.53
N ARG A 265 -6.41 -7.31 -12.55
CA ARG A 265 -6.14 -7.88 -13.89
C ARG A 265 -4.89 -7.27 -14.54
N ASP A 266 -4.67 -5.98 -14.33
CA ASP A 266 -3.60 -5.21 -14.95
C ASP A 266 -2.27 -5.30 -14.21
N ARG A 267 -2.17 -6.11 -13.14
CA ARG A 267 -0.98 -6.26 -12.31
C ARG A 267 0.28 -6.62 -13.10
N LYS A 268 0.13 -7.31 -14.24
CA LYS A 268 1.25 -7.65 -15.16
C LYS A 268 1.92 -6.42 -15.79
N GLN A 269 1.23 -5.28 -15.84
CA GLN A 269 1.74 -4.04 -16.43
C GLN A 269 2.44 -3.14 -15.39
N TRP A 270 2.35 -3.48 -14.10
CA TRP A 270 2.92 -2.70 -13.03
C TRP A 270 4.44 -2.89 -12.98
N LYS A 271 5.18 -1.81 -12.78
CA LYS A 271 6.64 -1.85 -12.71
C LYS A 271 7.07 -1.95 -11.25
N LEU A 272 7.74 -3.04 -10.88
CA LEU A 272 8.30 -3.19 -9.53
C LEU A 272 9.34 -2.09 -9.28
N ALA A 273 9.13 -1.32 -8.21
CA ALA A 273 10.02 -0.26 -7.76
C ALA A 273 10.90 -0.72 -6.59
N PHE A 274 10.34 -1.54 -5.71
CA PHE A 274 11.04 -2.06 -4.52
C PHE A 274 10.39 -3.35 -4.03
N GLU A 275 11.19 -4.23 -3.44
CA GLU A 275 10.75 -5.47 -2.81
C GLU A 275 11.67 -5.79 -1.65
N THR A 276 11.13 -6.18 -0.50
CA THR A 276 11.86 -6.80 0.62
C THR A 276 11.03 -7.97 1.13
N ASP A 277 11.68 -9.03 1.61
CA ASP A 277 11.00 -10.16 2.26
C ASP A 277 10.64 -9.86 3.73
N MET A 278 11.07 -8.71 4.24
CA MET A 278 10.93 -8.31 5.64
C MET A 278 11.62 -9.29 6.60
N GLU A 279 12.74 -9.91 6.22
CA GLU A 279 13.55 -10.68 7.17
C GLU A 279 14.04 -9.78 8.31
N PRO A 280 13.99 -10.20 9.60
CA PRO A 280 14.48 -9.38 10.71
C PRO A 280 16.01 -9.41 10.82
N SER A 281 16.70 -8.97 9.76
CA SER A 281 18.16 -8.87 9.66
C SER A 281 18.60 -7.40 9.58
N ALA A 282 19.89 -7.16 9.82
CA ALA A 282 20.43 -5.81 9.70
C ALA A 282 20.39 -5.30 8.25
N SER A 283 20.72 -6.16 7.29
CA SER A 283 20.79 -5.80 5.86
C SER A 283 19.44 -5.41 5.28
N GLU A 284 18.39 -6.20 5.53
CA GLU A 284 17.07 -5.91 4.97
C GLU A 284 16.44 -4.66 5.61
N PHE A 285 16.67 -4.42 6.91
CA PHE A 285 16.22 -3.19 7.55
C PHE A 285 16.90 -1.93 6.97
N LEU A 286 18.22 -1.99 6.76
CA LEU A 286 18.97 -0.87 6.17
C LEU A 286 18.51 -0.58 4.74
N ARG A 287 18.29 -1.63 3.94
CA ARG A 287 17.78 -1.51 2.58
C ARG A 287 16.37 -0.89 2.54
N LEU A 288 15.49 -1.27 3.47
CA LEU A 288 14.18 -0.63 3.61
C LEU A 288 14.31 0.86 3.98
N ASN A 289 15.15 1.20 4.96
CA ASN A 289 15.32 2.59 5.39
C ASN A 289 15.91 3.48 4.31
N GLU A 290 16.90 2.97 3.57
CA GLU A 290 17.50 3.68 2.44
C GLU A 290 16.45 3.98 1.37
N PHE A 291 15.65 2.96 1.01
CA PHE A 291 14.55 3.14 0.05
C PHE A 291 13.47 4.12 0.56
N ALA A 292 13.06 3.96 1.82
CA ALA A 292 12.01 4.76 2.44
C ALA A 292 12.42 6.22 2.68
N GLY A 293 13.73 6.51 2.74
CA GLY A 293 14.26 7.81 3.18
C GLY A 293 13.81 8.19 4.59
N CYS A 294 13.50 7.20 5.44
CA CYS A 294 13.00 7.39 6.79
C CYS A 294 14.14 7.10 7.79
N PRO A 295 14.50 8.06 8.66
CA PRO A 295 15.47 7.82 9.72
C PRO A 295 14.97 6.72 10.66
N ALA A 296 15.85 5.76 10.99
CA ALA A 296 15.54 4.75 11.98
C ALA A 296 15.28 5.40 13.35
N SER A 297 14.33 4.84 14.10
CA SER A 297 14.23 5.15 15.52
C SER A 297 15.53 4.71 16.23
N ARG A 298 15.88 5.37 17.34
CA ARG A 298 17.08 5.02 18.11
C ARG A 298 17.11 3.52 18.47
N ASN A 299 15.96 2.98 18.90
CA ASN A 299 15.84 1.55 19.21
C ASN A 299 16.12 0.66 18.00
N ASN A 300 15.50 0.95 16.84
CA ASN A 300 15.71 0.11 15.66
C ASN A 300 17.13 0.28 15.08
N ALA A 301 17.75 1.44 15.25
CA ALA A 301 19.15 1.66 14.90
C ALA A 301 20.08 0.81 15.78
N ASP A 302 19.86 0.78 17.10
CA ASP A 302 20.63 -0.06 18.03
C ASP A 302 20.42 -1.56 17.74
N ILE A 303 19.17 -2.00 17.51
CA ILE A 303 18.84 -3.38 17.12
C ILE A 303 19.57 -3.74 15.82
N SER A 304 19.51 -2.90 14.79
CA SER A 304 20.17 -3.14 13.50
C SER A 304 21.69 -3.28 13.64
N LYS A 305 22.33 -2.45 14.46
CA LYS A 305 23.78 -2.53 14.75
C LYS A 305 24.14 -3.82 15.50
N LEU A 306 23.34 -4.21 16.50
CA LEU A 306 23.53 -5.47 17.23
C LEU A 306 23.34 -6.70 16.33
N LEU A 307 22.31 -6.69 15.48
CA LEU A 307 22.09 -7.73 14.47
C LEU A 307 23.28 -7.82 13.52
N TYR A 308 23.80 -6.68 13.06
CA TYR A 308 25.00 -6.67 12.22
C TYR A 308 26.18 -7.34 12.93
N LEU A 309 26.48 -6.95 14.17
CA LEU A 309 27.60 -7.52 14.93
C LEU A 309 27.43 -9.03 15.17
N MET A 310 26.19 -9.48 15.35
CA MET A 310 25.85 -10.90 15.53
C MET A 310 25.98 -11.70 14.21
N GLU A 311 25.48 -11.17 13.10
CA GLU A 311 25.37 -11.85 11.79
C GLU A 311 26.67 -11.79 10.98
N ASN A 312 27.30 -10.60 10.94
CA ASN A 312 28.42 -10.27 10.07
C ASN A 312 29.75 -10.12 10.84
N GLY A 313 29.70 -10.08 12.18
CA GLY A 313 30.89 -9.96 13.02
C GLY A 313 31.38 -8.53 13.19
N PHE A 314 32.68 -8.38 13.47
CA PHE A 314 33.26 -7.11 13.91
C PHE A 314 33.27 -6.05 12.83
N LYS A 315 32.77 -4.85 13.15
CA LYS A 315 32.94 -3.64 12.35
C LYS A 315 33.21 -2.45 13.27
N ARG A 316 34.45 -1.95 13.19
CA ARG A 316 34.94 -0.86 14.05
C ARG A 316 34.06 0.39 13.95
N ASP A 317 33.61 0.75 12.75
CA ASP A 317 32.77 1.94 12.54
C ASP A 317 31.44 1.87 13.28
N ILE A 318 30.84 0.67 13.39
CA ILE A 318 29.59 0.50 14.15
C ILE A 318 29.83 0.69 15.64
N ILE A 319 30.93 0.14 16.17
CA ILE A 319 31.25 0.22 17.59
C ILE A 319 31.63 1.66 17.96
N ASN A 320 32.35 2.36 17.08
CA ASN A 320 32.77 3.74 17.31
C ASN A 320 31.68 4.77 17.00
N ASP A 321 30.52 4.35 16.47
CA ASP A 321 29.40 5.24 16.19
C ASP A 321 28.90 5.87 17.51
N PRO A 322 28.93 7.21 17.64
CA PRO A 322 28.53 7.89 18.87
C PRO A 322 27.06 7.67 19.22
N ASP A 323 26.21 7.40 18.23
CA ASP A 323 24.77 7.16 18.38
C ASP A 323 24.44 5.70 18.69
N PHE A 324 25.43 4.79 18.71
CA PHE A 324 25.22 3.42 19.15
C PHE A 324 25.14 3.35 20.68
N GLY A 325 23.95 3.01 21.20
CA GLY A 325 23.68 2.96 22.64
C GLY A 325 24.59 1.98 23.41
N TYR A 326 25.09 0.95 22.75
CA TYR A 326 25.95 -0.08 23.34
C TYR A 326 27.43 0.06 23.02
N ARG A 327 27.86 1.18 22.41
CA ARG A 327 29.27 1.37 22.02
C ARG A 327 30.28 1.04 23.12
N ASN A 328 30.00 1.49 24.35
CA ASN A 328 30.91 1.32 25.49
C ASN A 328 31.02 -0.16 25.89
N VAL A 329 29.95 -0.94 25.70
CA VAL A 329 29.93 -2.39 25.96
C VAL A 329 30.82 -3.12 24.94
N PHE A 330 30.88 -2.64 23.70
CA PHE A 330 31.64 -3.27 22.64
C PHE A 330 33.09 -2.76 22.50
N GLN A 331 33.43 -1.66 23.17
CA GLN A 331 34.76 -1.05 23.06
C GLN A 331 35.89 -2.00 23.50
N GLU A 332 35.66 -2.84 24.51
CA GLU A 332 36.64 -3.82 24.97
C GLU A 332 37.02 -4.84 23.88
N TYR A 333 36.07 -5.16 22.99
CA TYR A 333 36.31 -6.08 21.88
C TYR A 333 37.19 -5.43 20.81
N VAL A 334 37.09 -4.12 20.60
CA VAL A 334 38.00 -3.39 19.70
C VAL A 334 39.45 -3.59 20.17
N THR A 335 39.70 -3.36 21.47
CA THR A 335 41.03 -3.52 22.07
C THR A 335 41.52 -4.97 21.99
N ARG A 336 40.70 -5.95 22.40
CA ARG A 336 41.06 -7.37 22.36
C ARG A 336 41.36 -7.85 20.92
N ILE A 337 40.60 -7.38 19.94
CA ILE A 337 40.81 -7.71 18.53
C ILE A 337 42.11 -7.07 18.02
N ASP A 338 42.37 -5.81 18.39
CA ASP A 338 43.62 -5.13 18.03
C ASP A 338 44.84 -5.85 18.63
N ASP A 339 44.76 -6.29 19.89
CA ASP A 339 45.81 -7.07 20.54
C ASP A 339 46.05 -8.41 19.84
N CYS A 340 44.98 -9.10 19.40
CA CYS A 340 45.09 -10.33 18.61
C CYS A 340 45.76 -10.07 17.25
N ILE A 341 45.36 -9.02 16.52
CA ILE A 341 45.90 -8.67 15.20
C ILE A 341 47.38 -8.27 15.30
N ASN A 342 47.76 -7.55 16.36
CA ASN A 342 49.12 -7.07 16.59
C ASN A 342 50.04 -8.12 17.24
N GLY A 343 49.55 -9.33 17.50
CA GLY A 343 50.33 -10.40 18.14
C GLY A 343 50.67 -10.11 19.62
N GLN A 344 49.90 -9.23 20.25
CA GLN A 344 50.07 -8.81 21.65
C GLN A 344 49.12 -9.54 22.62
N SER A 345 48.20 -10.36 22.10
CA SER A 345 47.31 -11.18 22.92
C SER A 345 48.08 -12.29 23.64
N SER A 346 47.90 -12.35 24.96
CA SER A 346 48.37 -13.46 25.83
C SER A 346 47.23 -14.41 26.23
N GLY A 347 46.04 -14.25 25.63
CA GLY A 347 44.80 -14.93 26.00
C GLY A 347 44.08 -15.61 24.82
N PRO A 348 42.73 -15.58 24.75
CA PRO A 348 41.95 -16.25 23.71
C PRO A 348 42.35 -15.79 22.30
N ASP A 349 42.19 -16.67 21.32
CA ASP A 349 42.51 -16.34 19.93
C ASP A 349 41.48 -15.39 19.31
N LEU A 350 41.76 -14.89 18.10
CA LEU A 350 40.85 -13.95 17.44
C LEU A 350 39.46 -14.54 17.20
N SER A 351 39.36 -15.85 16.93
CA SER A 351 38.07 -16.50 16.69
C SER A 351 37.23 -16.51 17.96
N ASP A 352 37.83 -16.88 19.09
CA ASP A 352 37.19 -16.89 20.40
C ASP A 352 36.68 -15.51 20.79
N VAL A 353 37.48 -14.46 20.55
CA VAL A 353 37.09 -13.06 20.82
C VAL A 353 35.90 -12.65 19.94
N LEU A 354 35.91 -13.02 18.66
CA LEU A 354 34.81 -12.73 17.75
C LEU A 354 33.53 -13.50 18.09
N ASP A 355 33.64 -14.76 18.54
CA ASP A 355 32.51 -15.56 19.01
C ASP A 355 31.90 -15.00 20.29
N ASP A 356 32.74 -14.59 21.24
CA ASP A 356 32.31 -13.91 22.48
C ASP A 356 31.57 -12.60 22.15
N MET A 357 32.08 -11.81 21.21
CA MET A 357 31.42 -10.57 20.75
C MET A 357 30.05 -10.86 20.10
N ARG A 358 29.97 -11.85 19.21
CA ARG A 358 28.70 -12.27 18.59
C ARG A 358 27.70 -12.72 19.64
N TRP A 359 28.16 -13.49 20.62
CA TRP A 359 27.33 -13.94 21.74
C TRP A 359 26.84 -12.77 22.60
N LYS A 360 27.70 -11.79 22.87
CA LYS A 360 27.34 -10.58 23.60
C LYS A 360 26.23 -9.79 22.90
N ALA A 361 26.36 -9.59 21.58
CA ALA A 361 25.32 -8.93 20.76
C ALA A 361 23.99 -9.68 20.80
N LYS A 362 24.03 -11.00 20.60
CA LYS A 362 22.85 -11.86 20.70
C LYS A 362 22.19 -11.79 22.08
N ASN A 363 22.99 -11.77 23.15
CA ASN A 363 22.46 -11.72 24.50
C ASN A 363 21.73 -10.39 24.77
N ILE A 364 22.30 -9.26 24.35
CA ILE A 364 21.64 -7.95 24.45
C ILE A 364 20.31 -7.93 23.68
N LEU A 365 20.28 -8.47 22.47
CA LEU A 365 19.05 -8.59 21.67
C LEU A 365 17.95 -9.38 22.40
N LEU A 366 18.33 -10.42 23.16
CA LEU A 366 17.39 -11.26 23.91
C LEU A 366 16.92 -10.62 25.23
N THR A 367 17.78 -9.84 25.89
CA THR A 367 17.48 -9.27 27.21
C THR A 367 16.80 -7.92 27.11
N ASP A 368 17.37 -7.01 26.33
CA ASP A 368 17.03 -5.58 26.35
C ASP A 368 15.92 -5.25 25.35
N PHE A 369 15.75 -6.10 24.34
CA PHE A 369 14.77 -5.92 23.27
C PHE A 369 13.85 -7.13 23.15
N ASP A 370 12.69 -6.94 22.51
CA ASP A 370 11.81 -8.03 22.07
C ASP A 370 11.70 -8.00 20.55
N VAL A 371 12.72 -8.56 19.88
CA VAL A 371 12.92 -8.49 18.42
C VAL A 371 12.33 -9.73 17.76
N ARG A 372 11.43 -9.56 16.79
CA ARG A 372 10.90 -10.69 16.01
C ARG A 372 12.03 -11.50 15.38
N GLY A 373 11.92 -12.82 15.37
CA GLY A 373 12.97 -13.73 14.89
C GLY A 373 14.15 -13.96 15.85
N HIS A 374 14.35 -13.08 16.83
CA HIS A 374 15.46 -13.14 17.79
C HIS A 374 14.99 -13.16 19.25
N ARG A 375 13.75 -13.59 19.49
CA ARG A 375 13.14 -13.66 20.84
C ARG A 375 13.64 -14.87 21.60
N THR A 376 13.48 -14.82 22.92
CA THR A 376 13.62 -16.03 23.73
C THR A 376 12.46 -17.00 23.46
N LEU A 377 12.74 -18.29 23.59
CA LEU A 377 11.72 -19.34 23.51
C LEU A 377 10.64 -19.12 24.56
N GLU A 378 11.04 -18.69 25.76
CA GLU A 378 10.11 -18.37 26.84
C GLU A 378 9.12 -17.26 26.44
N ARG A 379 9.61 -16.12 25.92
CA ARG A 379 8.74 -15.05 25.42
C ARG A 379 7.86 -15.53 24.27
N THR A 380 8.43 -16.29 23.34
CA THR A 380 7.70 -16.84 22.20
C THR A 380 6.55 -17.78 22.61
N LEU A 381 6.79 -18.68 23.57
CA LEU A 381 5.77 -19.62 24.03
C LEU A 381 4.70 -18.94 24.89
N ASN A 382 5.06 -17.91 25.67
CA ASN A 382 4.13 -17.14 26.50
C ASN A 382 3.25 -16.16 25.69
N ASP A 383 3.71 -15.74 24.52
CA ASP A 383 2.97 -14.81 23.65
C ASP A 383 1.87 -15.53 22.86
N ARG A 384 0.63 -15.37 23.33
CA ARG A 384 -0.57 -15.98 22.72
C ARG A 384 -1.01 -15.28 21.43
N SER A 385 -0.52 -14.07 21.18
CA SER A 385 -0.93 -13.28 20.03
C SER A 385 -0.14 -13.61 18.77
N VAL A 386 0.95 -14.38 18.91
CA VAL A 386 1.75 -14.90 17.79
C VAL A 386 1.54 -16.41 17.65
N PRO A 387 1.17 -16.91 16.46
CA PRO A 387 1.14 -18.34 16.20
C PRO A 387 2.51 -18.99 16.39
N PHE A 388 2.55 -20.13 17.06
CA PHE A 388 3.75 -20.95 17.28
C PHE A 388 3.56 -22.26 16.53
N LEU A 389 4.03 -22.29 15.30
CA LEU A 389 3.74 -23.37 14.37
C LEU A 389 4.64 -24.58 14.63
N ILE A 390 4.02 -25.72 14.96
CA ILE A 390 4.66 -27.04 14.99
C ILE A 390 4.12 -27.81 13.78
N ASN A 391 4.98 -28.07 12.79
CA ASN A 391 4.61 -28.71 11.52
C ASN A 391 3.41 -28.01 10.82
N GLY A 392 3.43 -26.67 10.79
CA GLY A 392 2.39 -25.86 10.15
C GLY A 392 1.08 -25.73 10.94
N THR A 393 0.98 -26.34 12.12
CA THR A 393 -0.20 -26.21 13.01
C THR A 393 0.18 -25.37 14.23
N ASP A 394 -0.64 -24.39 14.59
CA ASP A 394 -0.40 -23.58 15.79
C ASP A 394 -0.54 -24.44 17.06
N ALA A 395 0.47 -24.35 17.93
CA ALA A 395 0.50 -25.06 19.19
C ALA A 395 -0.49 -24.41 20.18
N GLY A 396 -1.43 -25.22 20.68
CA GLY A 396 -2.36 -24.79 21.72
C GLY A 396 -1.67 -24.47 23.06
N GLU A 397 -2.41 -23.85 23.97
CA GLU A 397 -1.91 -23.40 25.28
C GLU A 397 -1.27 -24.53 26.08
N ALA A 398 -1.90 -25.71 26.14
CA ALA A 398 -1.39 -26.85 26.88
C ALA A 398 -0.04 -27.35 26.32
N MET A 399 0.12 -27.35 24.99
CA MET A 399 1.37 -27.70 24.33
C MET A 399 2.48 -26.70 24.65
N ARG A 400 2.20 -25.40 24.52
CA ARG A 400 3.15 -24.33 24.84
C ARG A 400 3.58 -24.38 26.30
N GLN A 401 2.64 -24.57 27.22
CA GLN A 401 2.92 -24.69 28.65
C GLN A 401 3.78 -25.92 28.97
N ALA A 402 3.51 -27.06 28.35
CA ALA A 402 4.32 -28.26 28.52
C ALA A 402 5.76 -28.07 28.00
N LEU A 403 5.94 -27.35 26.89
CA LEU A 403 7.26 -27.00 26.38
C LEU A 403 8.00 -26.05 27.34
N LEU A 404 7.33 -25.04 27.90
CA LEU A 404 7.89 -24.14 28.93
C LEU A 404 8.36 -24.90 30.18
N GLU A 405 7.59 -25.89 30.61
CA GLU A 405 7.93 -26.79 31.73
C GLU A 405 9.07 -27.77 31.40
N GLY A 406 9.57 -27.78 30.17
CA GLY A 406 10.64 -28.69 29.73
C GLY A 406 10.19 -30.13 29.56
N LYS A 407 8.88 -30.38 29.36
CA LYS A 407 8.38 -31.73 29.07
C LYS A 407 8.87 -32.22 27.72
N TRP A 408 9.00 -33.54 27.60
CA TRP A 408 9.26 -34.21 26.32
C TRP A 408 7.94 -34.65 25.73
N ILE A 409 7.67 -34.27 24.48
CA ILE A 409 6.36 -34.44 23.87
C ILE A 409 6.47 -35.33 22.63
N TYR A 410 5.80 -36.47 22.64
CA TYR A 410 5.61 -37.30 21.47
C TYR A 410 4.58 -36.65 20.53
N CYS A 411 5.04 -36.23 19.36
CA CYS A 411 4.23 -35.60 18.32
C CYS A 411 4.49 -36.32 16.98
N PRO A 412 3.78 -37.42 16.69
CA PRO A 412 4.03 -38.22 15.47
C PRO A 412 3.67 -37.49 14.18
N GLN A 413 2.94 -36.37 14.27
CA GLN A 413 2.57 -35.58 13.10
C GLN A 413 3.78 -34.92 12.44
N ILE A 414 4.83 -34.60 13.19
CA ILE A 414 6.05 -33.99 12.63
C ILE A 414 6.76 -34.95 11.66
N SER A 415 6.57 -36.26 11.81
CA SER A 415 7.15 -37.28 10.92
C SER A 415 6.60 -37.21 9.49
N LYS A 416 5.47 -36.53 9.29
CA LYS A 416 4.89 -36.32 7.95
C LYS A 416 5.74 -35.38 7.09
N SER A 417 6.38 -34.39 7.71
CA SER A 417 7.25 -33.42 7.01
C SER A 417 8.73 -33.72 7.21
N MET A 418 9.11 -34.27 8.36
CA MET A 418 10.48 -34.62 8.70
C MET A 418 10.54 -36.09 9.15
N PRO A 419 10.85 -37.02 8.24
CA PRO A 419 10.90 -38.46 8.54
C PRO A 419 11.72 -38.77 9.80
N ASP A 420 11.32 -39.80 10.54
CA ASP A 420 11.96 -40.32 11.76
C ASP A 420 11.93 -39.42 13.00
N LEU A 421 11.55 -38.15 12.89
CA LEU A 421 11.38 -37.26 14.04
C LEU A 421 10.01 -37.49 14.69
N HIS A 422 9.99 -37.73 15.99
CA HIS A 422 8.75 -38.04 16.73
C HIS A 422 8.60 -37.31 18.06
N PHE A 423 9.68 -36.73 18.59
CA PHE A 423 9.70 -36.13 19.92
C PHE A 423 10.10 -34.67 19.84
N LEU A 424 9.46 -33.83 20.64
CA LEU A 424 9.73 -32.40 20.78
C LEU A 424 10.19 -32.09 22.20
N HIS A 425 11.16 -31.19 22.32
CA HIS A 425 11.61 -30.67 23.60
C HIS A 425 12.12 -29.24 23.46
N ALA A 426 11.82 -28.41 24.45
CA ALA A 426 12.37 -27.06 24.56
C ALA A 426 13.81 -27.11 25.09
N GLU A 427 14.77 -26.80 24.23
CA GLU A 427 16.19 -26.79 24.57
C GLU A 427 16.62 -25.37 24.97
N LYS A 428 16.91 -25.19 26.26
CA LYS A 428 17.22 -23.88 26.85
C LYS A 428 18.55 -23.29 26.33
N THR A 429 19.53 -24.12 25.99
CA THR A 429 20.86 -23.70 25.55
C THR A 429 20.82 -23.01 24.18
N CYS A 430 20.00 -23.52 23.25
CA CYS A 430 19.83 -22.95 21.92
C CYS A 430 18.57 -22.08 21.80
N ASN A 431 17.74 -22.02 22.85
CA ASN A 431 16.53 -21.23 22.93
C ASN A 431 15.51 -21.59 21.84
N ARG A 432 15.36 -22.90 21.56
CA ARG A 432 14.51 -23.43 20.49
C ARG A 432 13.79 -24.71 20.92
N VAL A 433 12.68 -25.01 20.24
CA VAL A 433 12.08 -26.36 20.31
C VAL A 433 12.78 -27.21 19.28
N MET A 434 13.35 -28.31 19.74
CA MET A 434 14.10 -29.25 18.94
C MET A 434 13.28 -30.52 18.75
N ALA A 435 13.44 -31.13 17.58
CA ALA A 435 12.80 -32.39 17.23
C ALA A 435 13.83 -33.52 17.25
N TYR A 436 13.46 -34.66 17.83
CA TYR A 436 14.34 -35.79 18.07
C TYR A 436 13.72 -37.09 17.54
N THR A 437 14.59 -38.00 17.11
CA THR A 437 14.21 -39.35 16.65
C THR A 437 13.91 -40.32 17.79
N LYS A 438 14.57 -40.13 18.94
CA LYS A 438 14.49 -41.03 20.09
C LYS A 438 13.91 -40.35 21.32
N SER A 439 13.19 -41.14 22.10
CA SER A 439 12.74 -40.75 23.44
C SER A 439 13.95 -40.52 24.35
N PRO A 440 13.87 -39.58 25.29
CA PRO A 440 14.89 -39.41 26.32
C PRO A 440 14.95 -40.68 27.19
N VAL A 441 16.15 -41.00 27.67
CA VAL A 441 16.36 -42.08 28.65
C VAL A 441 15.97 -41.56 30.04
N ASN A 442 15.21 -42.34 30.81
CA ASN A 442 14.78 -42.04 32.18
C ASN A 442 13.98 -40.73 32.37
N LYS A 443 13.36 -40.20 31.32
CA LYS A 443 12.43 -39.07 31.43
C LYS A 443 11.04 -39.48 30.96
N THR A 444 10.03 -38.92 31.61
CA THR A 444 8.63 -39.12 31.22
C THR A 444 8.36 -38.40 29.91
N VAL A 445 7.75 -39.11 28.95
CA VAL A 445 7.26 -38.53 27.70
C VAL A 445 5.76 -38.31 27.81
N TYR A 446 5.29 -37.24 27.20
CA TYR A 446 3.89 -36.83 27.16
C TYR A 446 3.38 -36.82 25.72
N GLN A 447 2.07 -36.79 25.53
CA GLN A 447 1.42 -36.62 24.24
C GLN A 447 0.23 -35.67 24.40
N GLU A 448 -0.12 -34.96 23.33
CA GLU A 448 -1.35 -34.19 23.30
C GLU A 448 -2.52 -35.06 22.85
N LYS A 449 -3.61 -35.07 23.64
CA LYS A 449 -4.89 -35.65 23.25
C LYS A 449 -6.02 -34.70 23.65
N ASN A 450 -6.86 -34.32 22.70
CA ASN A 450 -8.01 -33.44 22.91
C ASN A 450 -7.65 -32.14 23.65
N GLY A 451 -6.55 -31.48 23.25
CA GLY A 451 -6.07 -30.23 23.86
C GLY A 451 -5.47 -30.38 25.27
N LYS A 452 -5.21 -31.60 25.73
CA LYS A 452 -4.59 -31.88 27.04
C LYS A 452 -3.28 -32.65 26.87
N ILE A 453 -2.32 -32.34 27.73
CA ILE A 453 -1.03 -33.03 27.80
C ILE A 453 -1.12 -34.15 28.83
N ILE A 454 -0.97 -35.39 28.37
CA ILE A 454 -1.06 -36.60 29.20
C ILE A 454 0.20 -37.46 29.01
N PRO A 455 0.58 -38.34 29.96
CA PRO A 455 1.68 -39.27 29.77
C PRO A 455 1.51 -40.13 28.50
N TYR A 456 2.60 -40.30 27.75
CA TYR A 456 2.67 -41.16 26.57
C TYR A 456 3.05 -42.58 26.99
N VAL A 457 2.25 -43.55 26.56
CA VAL A 457 2.53 -44.98 26.73
C VAL A 457 2.68 -45.59 25.34
N PRO A 458 3.86 -46.10 24.96
CA PRO A 458 4.05 -46.75 23.67
C PRO A 458 3.12 -47.95 23.52
N ALA A 459 2.44 -48.07 22.36
CA ALA A 459 1.66 -49.26 22.06
C ALA A 459 2.61 -50.48 21.96
N LEU A 460 2.43 -51.47 22.84
CA LEU A 460 3.12 -52.75 22.76
C LEU A 460 2.82 -53.41 21.40
N LYS A 461 3.81 -53.49 20.51
CA LYS A 461 3.69 -54.27 19.27
C LYS A 461 3.45 -55.74 19.64
N LYS A 462 2.25 -56.27 19.39
CA LYS A 462 2.00 -57.72 19.38
C LYS A 462 2.82 -58.33 18.24
N VAL A 463 3.89 -59.05 18.58
CA VAL A 463 4.61 -59.89 17.62
C VAL A 463 3.73 -61.09 17.30
N SER A 464 3.05 -61.05 16.16
CA SER A 464 2.43 -62.25 15.57
C SER A 464 3.55 -63.18 15.10
N LYS A 465 3.84 -64.21 15.88
CA LYS A 465 4.68 -65.34 15.44
C LYS A 465 3.92 -66.11 14.35
N THR A 466 4.17 -65.81 13.08
CA THR A 466 3.70 -66.63 11.97
C THR A 466 4.56 -67.89 11.90
N LYS A 467 3.94 -69.06 12.17
CA LYS A 467 4.55 -70.38 11.94
C LYS A 467 4.92 -70.51 10.45
N ARG A 468 6.19 -70.79 10.16
CA ARG A 468 6.65 -71.27 8.84
C ARG A 468 6.09 -72.68 8.62
N ASN A 469 5.20 -72.84 7.64
CA ASN A 469 4.96 -74.15 7.02
C ASN A 469 5.97 -74.32 5.88
N ASN A 470 6.89 -75.27 6.04
CA ASN A 470 7.69 -75.81 4.96
C ASN A 470 6.83 -76.78 4.17
N SER A 471 6.53 -76.47 2.91
CA SER A 471 6.15 -77.47 1.92
C SER A 471 7.25 -77.53 0.86
N LEU A 472 8.01 -78.63 0.88
CA LEU A 472 8.92 -79.03 -0.19
C LEU A 472 8.13 -79.17 -1.50
N LYS A 473 8.67 -78.63 -2.59
CA LYS A 473 8.32 -79.05 -3.95
C LYS A 473 9.30 -80.12 -4.40
N MET A 474 8.77 -81.26 -4.86
CA MET A 474 9.44 -82.10 -5.87
C MET A 474 9.32 -81.43 -7.24
#